data_AF-A0A3D0J2I8-F1
#
_entry.id   AF-A0A3D0J2I8-F1
#
_cell.length_a   1.000
_cell.length_b   1.000
_cell.length_c   1.000
_cell.angle_alpha   90.00
_cell.angle_beta   90.00
_cell.angle_gamma   90.00
#
_symmetry.space_group_name_H-M   'P 1'
#
loop_
_entity.id
_entity.type
_entity.pdbx_description
1 polymer ?
#
loop_
_entity_poly.entity_id
_entity_poly.type
_entity_poly.pdbx_seq_one_letter_code
_entity_poly.pdbx_strand_id
1 'polypeptide(L)' 'HSAEDRVVKHWIRGHAEEEKREMGMAFGQPNPERWVKVLEEEVPSEEEIARNPRARSARLRGAERLPEGSK' A
#
# COMPACT_ATOMS: atom_id res chain seq x y z
N HIS A 1 -12.86 -7.13 3.37
CA HIS A 1 -13.78 -6.72 2.28
C HIS A 1 -13.18 -5.57 1.46
N SER A 2 -13.74 -5.20 0.30
CA SER A 2 -13.11 -4.23 -0.62
C SER A 2 -12.91 -2.81 -0.05
N ALA A 3 -13.73 -2.38 0.91
CA ALA A 3 -13.55 -1.09 1.59
C ALA A 3 -12.30 -1.07 2.49
N GLU A 4 -12.08 -2.12 3.27
CA GLU A 4 -10.91 -2.26 4.14
C GLU A 4 -9.62 -2.29 3.31
N ASP A 5 -9.59 -3.08 2.22
CA ASP A 5 -8.43 -3.12 1.32
C ASP A 5 -8.13 -1.73 0.73
N ARG A 6 -9.16 -0.97 0.38
CA ARG A 6 -9.00 0.40 -0.11
C ARG A 6 -8.37 1.29 0.96
N VAL A 7 -8.78 1.19 2.23
CA VAL A 7 -8.20 1.96 3.34
C VAL A 7 -6.72 1.61 3.50
N VAL A 8 -6.39 0.32 3.57
CA VAL A 8 -5.00 -0.15 3.71
C VAL A 8 -4.16 0.32 2.53
N LYS A 9 -4.66 0.21 1.29
CA LYS A 9 -3.96 0.68 0.09
C LYS A 9 -3.64 2.17 0.16
N HIS A 10 -4.62 3.01 0.49
CA HIS A 10 -4.42 4.45 0.55
C HIS A 10 -3.47 4.83 1.68
N TRP A 11 -3.58 4.16 2.83
CA TRP A 11 -2.70 4.38 3.97
C TRP A 11 -1.25 4.02 3.62
N ILE A 12 -0.99 2.82 3.08
CA ILE A 12 0.37 2.38 2.71
C ILE A 12 0.96 3.33 1.66
N ARG A 13 0.19 3.66 0.62
CA ARG A 13 0.64 4.57 -0.44
C ARG A 13 0.99 5.95 0.10
N GLY A 14 0.12 6.54 0.92
CA GLY A 14 0.33 7.88 1.48
C GLY A 14 1.55 8.00 2.40
N HIS A 15 1.99 6.90 3.01
CA HIS A 15 3.19 6.87 3.87
C HIS A 15 4.44 6.32 3.18
N ALA A 16 4.34 5.94 1.89
CA ALA A 16 5.47 5.46 1.09
C ALA A 16 5.88 6.43 -0.02
N GLU A 17 4.96 7.26 -0.51
CA GLU A 17 5.24 8.27 -1.53
C GLU A 17 6.33 9.25 -1.05
N GLU A 18 7.31 9.50 -1.91
CA GLU A 18 8.40 10.46 -1.64
C GLU A 18 7.93 11.91 -1.68
N GLU A 19 6.97 12.19 -2.55
CA GLU A 19 6.41 13.52 -2.74
C GLU A 19 4.89 13.47 -2.62
N LYS A 20 4.31 14.39 -1.85
CA LYS A 20 2.88 14.67 -1.91
C LYS A 20 2.61 15.68 -3.02
N ARG A 21 1.69 15.32 -3.92
CA ARG A 21 1.19 16.21 -4.98
C ARG A 21 -0.25 16.60 -4.67
N GLU A 22 -0.46 17.86 -4.34
CA GLU A 22 -1.80 18.42 -4.21
C GLU A 22 -2.30 18.97 -5.55
N MET A 23 -3.61 18.93 -5.75
CA MET A 23 -4.23 19.40 -6.97
C MET A 23 -3.97 20.92 -7.13
N GLY A 24 -3.32 21.30 -8.23
CA GLY A 24 -2.95 22.69 -8.51
C GLY A 24 -1.48 23.04 -8.25
N MET A 25 -0.67 22.11 -7.73
CA MET A 25 0.78 22.30 -7.59
C MET A 25 1.52 21.81 -8.84
N ALA A 26 2.46 22.62 -9.34
CA ALA A 26 3.32 22.25 -10.48
C ALA A 26 4.39 21.21 -10.11
N PHE A 27 4.80 21.16 -8.83
CA PHE A 27 5.80 20.24 -8.30
C PHE A 27 5.28 19.60 -7.00
N GLY A 28 5.74 18.38 -6.72
CA GLY A 28 5.46 17.71 -5.45
C GLY A 28 6.31 18.28 -4.32
N GLN A 29 5.78 18.23 -3.09
CA GLN A 29 6.54 18.56 -1.89
C GLN A 29 7.02 17.28 -1.20
N PRO A 30 8.21 17.26 -0.56
CA PRO A 30 8.68 16.10 0.20
C PRO A 30 7.63 15.66 1.21
N ASN A 31 7.33 14.37 1.25
CA ASN A 31 6.32 13.81 2.13
C ASN A 31 6.86 13.67 3.56
N PRO A 32 6.40 14.48 4.54
CA PRO A 32 6.88 14.39 5.92
C PRO A 32 6.43 13.10 6.62
N GLU A 33 5.41 12.44 6.07
CA GLU A 33 4.84 11.19 6.59
C GLU A 33 5.42 9.97 5.87
N ARG A 34 6.49 10.11 5.09
CA ARG A 34 7.19 8.96 4.51
C ARG A 34 7.98 8.24 5.58
N TRP A 35 7.51 7.07 5.98
CA TRP A 35 8.24 6.20 6.91
C TRP A 35 8.05 4.72 6.63
N VAL A 36 7.35 4.36 5.55
CA VAL A 36 7.25 2.97 5.09
C VAL A 36 7.70 2.83 3.64
N LYS A 37 8.07 1.61 3.28
CA LYS A 37 8.30 1.15 1.92
C LYS A 37 7.21 0.12 1.58
N VAL A 38 6.57 0.29 0.43
CA VAL A 38 5.56 -0.68 -0.05
C VAL A 38 6.26 -1.99 -0.43
N LEU A 39 5.73 -3.12 0.05
CA LEU A 39 6.13 -4.45 -0.39
C LEU A 39 5.17 -4.94 -1.49
N GLU A 40 5.51 -6.07 -2.11
CA GLU A 40 4.68 -6.68 -3.14
C GLU A 40 3.28 -7.03 -2.63
N GLU A 41 2.28 -6.87 -3.49
CA GLU A 41 0.91 -7.31 -3.24
C GLU A 41 0.79 -8.76 -3.66
N GLU A 42 0.29 -9.62 -2.76
CA GLU A 42 0.03 -11.02 -3.07
C GLU A 42 -1.47 -11.26 -3.23
N VAL A 43 -1.80 -12.02 -4.28
CA VAL A 43 -3.16 -12.46 -4.58
C VAL A 43 -3.22 -14.00 -4.54
N PRO A 44 -4.35 -14.57 -4.13
CA PRO A 44 -4.48 -16.02 -4.02
C PRO A 44 -4.39 -16.69 -5.40
N SER A 45 -3.73 -17.86 -5.46
CA SER A 45 -3.65 -18.65 -6.68
C SER A 45 -4.99 -19.32 -7.02
N GLU A 46 -5.14 -19.78 -8.26
CA GLU A 46 -6.35 -20.52 -8.67
C GLU A 46 -6.58 -21.78 -7.83
N GLU A 47 -5.51 -22.49 -7.45
CA GLU A 47 -5.57 -23.68 -6.59
C GLU A 47 -6.01 -23.34 -5.16
N GLU A 48 -5.58 -22.18 -4.65
CA GLU A 48 -6.00 -21.69 -3.34
C GLU A 48 -7.47 -21.27 -3.34
N ILE A 49 -7.93 -20.62 -4.42
CA ILE A 49 -9.35 -20.27 -4.60
C ILE A 49 -10.20 -21.53 -4.74
N ALA A 50 -9.72 -22.57 -5.43
CA ALA A 50 -10.41 -23.85 -5.57
C ALA A 50 -10.56 -24.57 -4.22
N ARG A 51 -9.51 -24.56 -3.37
CA ARG A 51 -9.54 -25.15 -2.02
C ARG A 51 -10.32 -24.30 -1.01
N ASN A 52 -10.30 -22.98 -1.17
CA ASN A 52 -10.98 -22.02 -0.30
C ASN A 52 -11.67 -20.92 -1.14
N PRO A 53 -12.94 -21.11 -1.53
CA PRO A 53 -13.67 -20.12 -2.31
C PRO A 53 -13.77 -18.73 -1.67
N ARG A 54 -13.65 -18.63 -0.33
CA ARG A 54 -13.65 -17.34 0.38
C ARG A 54 -12.36 -16.53 0.14
N ALA A 55 -11.28 -17.19 -0.28
CA ALA A 55 -10.02 -16.52 -0.59
C ALA A 55 -10.13 -15.65 -1.84
N ARG A 56 -11.09 -15.87 -2.75
CA ARG A 56 -11.22 -15.15 -4.04
C ARG A 56 -11.07 -13.62 -3.96
N SER A 57 -11.48 -13.00 -2.85
CA SER A 57 -11.39 -11.55 -2.64
C SER A 57 -10.23 -11.09 -1.75
N ALA A 58 -9.39 -12.00 -1.29
CA ALA A 58 -8.24 -11.70 -0.45
C ALA A 58 -7.18 -10.94 -1.27
N ARG A 59 -6.59 -9.94 -0.64
CA ARG A 59 -5.44 -9.19 -1.12
C ARG A 59 -4.52 -8.99 0.07
N LEU A 60 -3.29 -9.48 -0.03
CA LEU A 60 -2.28 -9.27 1.00
C LEU A 60 -1.45 -8.05 0.61
N ARG A 61 -1.36 -7.08 1.52
CA ARG A 61 -0.52 -5.89 1.34
C ARG A 61 0.52 -5.84 2.44
N GLY A 62 1.80 -5.80 2.06
CA GLY A 62 2.91 -5.61 2.98
C GLY A 62 3.48 -4.20 2.93
N ALA A 63 4.03 -3.73 4.05
CA ALA A 63 4.84 -2.54 4.11
C ALA A 63 5.96 -2.73 5.14
N GLU A 64 7.14 -2.22 4.84
CA GLU A 64 8.32 -2.26 5.70
C GLU A 64 8.58 -0.87 6.29
N ARG A 65 8.91 -0.78 7.58
CA ARG A 65 9.28 0.50 8.21
C ARG A 65 10.68 0.91 7.76
N LEU A 66 10.83 2.15 7.29
CA LEU A 66 12.12 2.72 6.94
C LEU A 66 12.95 2.98 8.21
N PRO A 67 14.29 2.83 8.14
CA PRO A 67 15.16 3.13 9.27
C PRO A 67 15.08 4.62 9.64
N GLU A 68 15.19 4.91 10.94
CA GLU A 68 15.26 6.28 11.44
C GLU A 68 16.52 6.96 10.87
N GLY A 69 16.31 8.01 10.06
CA GLY A 69 17.39 8.74 9.38
C GLY A 69 17.41 8.62 7.85
N SER A 70 16.54 7.79 7.24
CA SER A 70 16.32 7.81 5.79
C SER A 70 15.42 8.99 5.39
N LYS A 71 15.95 10.21 5.46
CA LYS A 71 15.35 11.41 4.86
C LYS A 71 16.01 11.72 3.53
#